data_AF-A0A7Y5J5L4-F1
#
_entry.id   AF-A0A7Y5J5L4-F1
#
_cell.length_a   1.000
_cell.length_b   1.000
_cell.length_c   1.000
_cell.angle_alpha   90.00
_cell.angle_beta   90.00
_cell.angle_gamma   90.00
#
_symmetry.space_group_name_H-M   'P 1'
#
loop_
_entity.id
_entity.type
_entity.pdbx_description
1 polymer ?
#
loop_
_entity_poly.entity_id
_entity_poly.type
_entity_poly.pdbx_seq_one_letter_code
_entity_poly.pdbx_strand_id
1 'polypeptide(L)'
;DVTISIGQPMDVLGNPVNAEGNSYDQYGNLIDIEAYFKTKGRITEDLQRESEYTKILGDHIVERYRKDNIVLTSHLVAFAAFEILKYQNPRLDLYGLLRLPADEYFFPEEPLKEVVLQLREALIQMEQAQEIKLSEQLHWEVDQLIEDGMSHLGNYHLTEPLYRDKKGQVVSDNFKLLYFYHNRLENYGLQRKIKWKQLELQEME
;
A
#
# COMPACT_ATOMS: atom_id res chain seq x y z
N ASP A 1 -12.36 2.36 -13.88
CA ASP A 1 -11.68 3.66 -13.97
C ASP A 1 -10.17 3.43 -13.98
N VAL A 2 -9.35 4.36 -14.50
CA VAL A 2 -7.88 4.27 -14.50
C VAL A 2 -7.32 5.41 -13.67
N THR A 3 -6.76 5.09 -12.51
CA THR A 3 -6.15 6.07 -11.60
C THR A 3 -4.65 6.18 -11.90
N ILE A 4 -4.17 7.39 -12.21
CA ILE A 4 -2.76 7.67 -12.47
C ILE A 4 -2.28 8.77 -11.52
N SER A 5 -1.14 8.53 -10.89
CA SER A 5 -0.40 9.51 -10.09
C SER A 5 0.97 9.70 -10.72
N ILE A 6 1.34 10.95 -10.97
CA ILE A 6 2.70 11.32 -11.38
C ILE A 6 3.37 11.96 -10.17
N GLY A 7 4.50 11.38 -9.74
CA GLY A 7 5.27 11.85 -8.60
C GLY A 7 6.16 13.04 -8.92
N GLN A 8 6.85 13.54 -7.89
CA GLN A 8 7.88 14.57 -8.03
C GLN A 8 9.03 14.04 -8.90
N PRO A 9 9.36 14.70 -10.03
CA PRO A 9 10.54 14.35 -10.81
C PRO A 9 11.81 14.45 -9.96
N MET A 10 12.74 13.52 -10.20
CA MET A 10 14.03 13.47 -9.50
C MET A 10 15.19 13.24 -10.48
N ASP A 11 16.40 13.64 -10.08
CA ASP A 11 17.64 13.41 -10.82
C ASP A 11 18.23 12.01 -10.54
N VAL A 12 19.42 11.74 -11.09
CA VAL A 12 20.15 10.46 -10.92
C VAL A 12 20.71 10.23 -9.51
N LEU A 13 20.58 11.20 -8.61
CA LEU A 13 20.93 11.11 -7.19
C LEU A 13 19.68 11.13 -6.29
N GLY A 14 18.49 11.28 -6.89
CA GLY A 14 17.20 11.34 -6.21
C GLY A 14 16.80 12.73 -5.71
N ASN A 15 17.51 13.79 -6.12
CA ASN A 15 17.14 15.16 -5.77
C ASN A 15 15.94 15.64 -6.59
N PRO A 16 15.03 16.48 -6.04
CA PRO A 16 13.91 17.03 -6.78
C PRO A 16 14.33 17.89 -7.97
N VAL A 17 13.63 17.70 -9.09
CA VAL A 17 13.85 18.41 -10.35
C VAL A 17 12.64 19.26 -10.71
N ASN A 18 12.88 20.49 -11.16
CA ASN A 18 11.82 21.39 -11.62
C ASN A 18 11.49 21.20 -13.13
N ALA A 19 10.55 21.97 -13.66
CA ALA A 19 10.13 21.86 -15.06
C ALA A 19 11.22 22.21 -16.08
N GLU A 20 12.21 23.03 -15.69
CA GLU A 20 13.35 23.41 -16.52
C GLU A 20 14.50 22.39 -16.46
N GLY A 21 14.39 21.34 -15.64
CA GLY A 21 15.44 20.32 -15.46
C GLY A 21 16.50 20.69 -14.40
N ASN A 22 16.27 21.74 -13.62
CA ASN A 22 17.18 22.12 -12.53
C ASN A 22 16.94 21.24 -11.31
N SER A 23 18.03 20.77 -10.70
CA SER A 23 18.01 19.91 -9.51
C SER A 23 18.27 20.72 -8.23
N TYR A 24 17.56 20.37 -7.16
CA TYR A 24 17.58 21.13 -5.91
C TYR A 24 17.86 20.23 -4.70
N ASP A 25 18.61 20.74 -3.72
CA ASP A 25 18.77 20.04 -2.45
C ASP A 25 17.53 20.16 -1.56
N GLN A 26 17.56 19.49 -0.40
CA GLN A 26 16.48 19.54 0.60
C GLN A 26 16.19 20.95 1.15
N TYR A 27 17.10 21.91 0.95
CA TYR A 27 16.96 23.30 1.38
C TYR A 27 16.53 24.24 0.23
N GLY A 28 16.38 23.72 -0.99
CA GLY A 28 16.01 24.48 -2.18
C GLY A 28 17.19 25.17 -2.88
N ASN A 29 18.43 24.76 -2.62
CA ASN A 29 19.60 25.27 -3.35
C ASN A 29 19.81 24.51 -4.65
N LEU A 30 20.24 25.21 -5.69
CA LEU A 30 20.59 24.60 -6.98
C LEU A 30 21.80 23.65 -6.83
N ILE A 31 21.68 22.45 -7.39
CA ILE A 31 22.75 21.44 -7.38
C ILE A 31 23.42 21.39 -8.75
N ASP A 32 24.75 21.51 -8.77
CA ASP A 32 25.57 21.07 -9.91
C ASP A 32 25.82 19.57 -9.79
N ILE A 33 24.98 18.76 -10.44
CA ILE A 33 25.09 17.30 -10.42
C ILE A 33 26.43 16.85 -10.99
N GLU A 34 26.97 17.54 -12.01
CA GLU A 34 28.20 17.15 -12.68
C GLU A 34 29.39 17.15 -11.71
N ALA A 35 29.38 18.05 -10.72
CA ALA A 35 30.39 18.13 -9.67
C ALA A 35 30.53 16.83 -8.87
N TYR A 36 29.44 16.07 -8.67
CA TYR A 36 29.44 14.81 -7.92
C TYR A 36 30.18 13.68 -8.63
N PHE A 37 30.35 13.80 -9.96
CA PHE A 37 31.02 12.80 -10.79
C PHE A 37 32.46 13.20 -11.17
N LYS A 38 32.92 14.39 -10.75
CA LYS A 38 34.27 14.90 -11.07
C LYS A 38 35.32 14.47 -10.05
N THR A 39 36.47 14.01 -10.53
CA THR A 39 37.72 13.87 -9.77
C THR A 39 38.80 14.71 -10.45
N LYS A 40 39.47 15.58 -9.70
CA LYS A 40 40.47 16.53 -10.25
C LYS A 40 39.94 17.34 -11.45
N GLY A 41 38.67 17.75 -11.38
CA GLY A 41 38.01 18.59 -12.39
C GLY A 41 37.58 17.85 -13.66
N ARG A 42 37.71 16.52 -13.73
CA ARG A 42 37.25 15.72 -14.87
C ARG A 42 36.23 14.69 -14.39
N ILE A 43 35.20 14.44 -15.18
CA ILE A 43 34.29 13.32 -14.91
C ILE A 43 35.11 12.03 -14.97
N THR A 44 35.04 11.23 -13.90
CA THR A 44 35.74 9.96 -13.79
C THR A 44 34.78 8.91 -13.27
N GLU A 45 34.82 7.71 -13.85
CA GLU A 45 34.15 6.55 -13.31
C GLU A 45 34.74 6.18 -11.95
N ASP A 46 33.87 6.02 -10.95
CA ASP A 46 34.22 5.57 -9.60
C ASP A 46 33.10 4.67 -9.08
N LEU A 47 33.30 3.35 -9.23
CA LEU A 47 32.29 2.35 -8.87
C LEU A 47 31.93 2.36 -7.39
N GLN A 48 32.87 2.74 -6.50
CA GLN A 48 32.57 2.79 -5.07
C GLN A 48 31.63 3.96 -4.78
N ARG A 49 31.96 5.16 -5.28
CA ARG A 49 31.11 6.35 -5.14
C ARG A 49 29.75 6.17 -5.80
N GLU A 50 29.72 5.62 -7.01
CA GLU A 50 28.48 5.38 -7.77
C GLU A 50 27.59 4.32 -7.11
N SER A 51 28.17 3.33 -6.44
CA SER A 51 27.41 2.38 -5.63
C SER A 51 26.68 3.08 -4.47
N GLU A 52 27.32 4.03 -3.78
CA GLU A 52 26.67 4.80 -2.72
C GLU A 52 25.56 5.71 -3.27
N TYR A 53 25.79 6.38 -4.40
CA TYR A 53 24.76 7.19 -5.07
C TYR A 53 23.56 6.35 -5.51
N THR A 54 23.79 5.14 -6.01
CA THR A 54 22.72 4.22 -6.39
C THR A 54 21.88 3.79 -5.18
N LYS A 55 22.51 3.57 -4.01
CA LYS A 55 21.78 3.27 -2.77
C LYS A 55 20.89 4.44 -2.36
N ILE A 56 21.44 5.65 -2.34
CA ILE A 56 20.70 6.88 -2.02
C ILE A 56 19.52 7.07 -2.97
N LEU A 57 19.73 6.91 -4.28
CA LEU A 57 18.66 6.96 -5.28
C LEU A 57 17.58 5.90 -5.00
N GLY A 58 17.99 4.68 -4.66
CA GLY A 58 17.08 3.59 -4.29
C GLY A 58 16.19 3.96 -3.11
N ASP A 59 16.75 4.56 -2.06
CA ASP A 59 16.01 5.02 -0.88
C ASP A 59 14.99 6.11 -1.25
N HIS A 60 15.38 7.10 -2.06
CA HIS A 60 14.49 8.14 -2.55
C HIS A 60 13.37 7.57 -3.45
N ILE A 61 13.67 6.60 -4.32
CA ILE A 61 12.65 5.93 -5.15
C ILE A 61 11.62 5.22 -4.26
N VAL A 62 12.05 4.49 -3.23
CA VAL A 62 11.15 3.80 -2.30
C VAL A 62 10.29 4.80 -1.52
N GLU A 63 10.89 5.89 -1.04
CA GLU A 63 10.18 6.96 -0.35
C GLU A 63 9.11 7.59 -1.26
N ARG A 64 9.48 7.99 -2.48
CA ARG A 64 8.54 8.58 -3.44
C ARG A 64 7.47 7.60 -3.87
N TYR A 65 7.82 6.33 -4.08
CA TYR A 65 6.84 5.29 -4.39
C TYR A 65 5.75 5.20 -3.33
N ARG A 66 6.10 5.31 -2.03
CA ARG A 66 5.13 5.34 -0.93
C ARG A 66 4.26 6.60 -0.98
N LYS A 67 4.89 7.78 -1.07
CA LYS A 67 4.20 9.08 -1.04
C LYS A 67 3.30 9.33 -2.25
N ASP A 68 3.72 8.87 -3.42
CA ASP A 68 3.01 9.12 -4.67
C ASP A 68 2.02 8.03 -5.05
N ASN A 69 2.03 6.89 -4.37
CA ASN A 69 1.05 5.84 -4.59
C ASN A 69 -0.34 6.28 -4.13
N ILE A 70 -1.34 6.03 -4.96
CA ILE A 70 -2.75 6.24 -4.59
C ILE A 70 -3.31 4.93 -4.03
N VAL A 71 -3.81 4.99 -2.80
CA VAL A 71 -4.54 3.88 -2.18
C VAL A 71 -5.99 3.91 -2.64
N LEU A 72 -6.47 2.77 -3.13
CA LEU A 72 -7.83 2.54 -3.56
C LEU A 72 -8.58 1.74 -2.49
N THR A 73 -9.91 1.78 -2.53
CA THR A 73 -10.82 0.99 -1.68
C THR A 73 -10.50 -0.50 -1.75
N SER A 74 -10.23 -1.03 -2.95
CA SER A 74 -9.86 -2.43 -3.17
C SER A 74 -8.59 -2.85 -2.43
N HIS A 75 -7.58 -1.96 -2.34
CA HIS A 75 -6.36 -2.22 -1.58
C HIS A 75 -6.66 -2.32 -0.08
N LEU A 76 -7.44 -1.37 0.45
CA LEU A 76 -7.78 -1.32 1.88
C LEU A 76 -8.61 -2.54 2.30
N VAL A 77 -9.66 -2.86 1.54
CA VAL A 77 -10.57 -3.98 1.84
C VAL A 77 -9.82 -5.32 1.76
N ALA A 78 -8.99 -5.51 0.71
CA ALA A 78 -8.17 -6.71 0.61
C ALA A 78 -7.16 -6.83 1.76
N PHE A 79 -6.55 -5.72 2.15
CA PHE A 79 -5.61 -5.70 3.26
C PHE A 79 -6.30 -6.08 4.58
N ALA A 80 -7.45 -5.48 4.87
CA ALA A 80 -8.26 -5.77 6.06
C ALA A 80 -8.65 -7.25 6.14
N ALA A 81 -9.23 -7.79 5.06
CA ALA A 81 -9.62 -9.19 4.97
C ALA A 81 -8.42 -10.13 5.19
N PHE A 82 -7.27 -9.86 4.56
CA PHE A 82 -6.10 -10.71 4.71
C PHE A 82 -5.48 -10.64 6.13
N GLU A 83 -5.52 -9.49 6.80
CA GLU A 83 -5.09 -9.39 8.20
C GLU A 83 -6.04 -10.16 9.14
N ILE A 84 -7.36 -10.17 8.87
CA ILE A 84 -8.31 -11.03 9.61
C ILE A 84 -7.97 -12.51 9.39
N LEU A 85 -7.70 -12.92 8.15
CA LEU A 85 -7.29 -14.28 7.82
C LEU A 85 -6.04 -14.71 8.60
N LYS A 86 -5.03 -13.84 8.68
CA LYS A 86 -3.82 -14.05 9.48
C LYS A 86 -4.14 -14.16 10.97
N TYR A 87 -5.00 -13.27 11.47
CA TYR A 87 -5.37 -13.23 12.90
C TYR A 87 -6.06 -14.51 13.35
N GLN A 88 -7.02 -15.00 12.56
CA GLN A 88 -7.78 -16.22 12.87
C GLN A 88 -6.94 -17.51 12.72
N ASN A 89 -5.78 -17.43 12.05
CA ASN A 89 -4.93 -18.58 11.75
C ASN A 89 -3.48 -18.39 12.25
N PRO A 90 -3.24 -18.13 13.55
CA PRO A 90 -1.93 -17.70 14.06
C PRO A 90 -0.83 -18.78 13.98
N ARG A 91 -1.20 -20.03 13.71
CA ARG A 91 -0.26 -21.17 13.57
C ARG A 91 0.25 -21.36 12.15
N LEU A 92 -0.34 -20.69 11.17
CA LEU A 92 0.02 -20.83 9.76
C LEU A 92 1.02 -19.74 9.35
N ASP A 93 2.01 -20.14 8.58
CA ASP A 93 2.84 -19.20 7.84
C ASP A 93 2.10 -18.69 6.60
N LEU A 94 2.70 -17.74 5.88
CA LEU A 94 2.11 -17.18 4.66
C LEU A 94 1.73 -18.28 3.65
N TYR A 95 2.59 -19.27 3.44
CA TYR A 95 2.30 -20.36 2.51
C TYR A 95 1.16 -21.26 2.98
N GLY A 96 1.02 -21.47 4.28
CA GLY A 96 -0.12 -22.16 4.89
C GLY A 96 -1.42 -21.42 4.63
N LEU A 97 -1.46 -20.11 4.90
CA LEU A 97 -2.63 -19.26 4.66
C LEU A 97 -3.08 -19.30 3.20
N LEU A 98 -2.14 -19.17 2.26
CA LEU A 98 -2.42 -19.20 0.82
C LEU A 98 -2.88 -20.56 0.28
N ARG A 99 -2.82 -21.62 1.10
CA ARG A 99 -3.28 -22.98 0.76
C ARG A 99 -4.58 -23.37 1.48
N LEU A 100 -5.11 -22.51 2.34
CA LEU A 100 -6.41 -22.76 2.95
C LEU A 100 -7.50 -22.88 1.86
N PRO A 101 -8.48 -23.78 2.04
CA PRO A 101 -9.63 -23.87 1.15
C PRO A 101 -10.46 -22.60 1.27
N ALA A 102 -10.41 -21.74 0.25
CA ALA A 102 -11.03 -20.42 0.29
C ALA A 102 -12.58 -20.51 0.27
N ASP A 103 -13.11 -21.58 -0.33
CA ASP A 103 -14.54 -21.90 -0.43
C ASP A 103 -15.19 -22.30 0.91
N GLU A 104 -14.38 -22.67 1.91
CA GLU A 104 -14.86 -23.00 3.25
C GLU A 104 -14.72 -21.83 4.24
N TYR A 105 -14.21 -20.68 3.79
CA TYR A 105 -13.91 -19.54 4.65
C TYR A 105 -14.86 -18.37 4.39
N PHE A 106 -15.40 -17.81 5.46
CA PHE A 106 -16.20 -16.58 5.44
C PHE A 106 -15.54 -15.51 6.31
N PHE A 107 -15.57 -14.26 5.84
CA PHE A 107 -15.12 -13.10 6.60
C PHE A 107 -16.31 -12.53 7.37
N PRO A 108 -16.26 -12.49 8.73
CA PRO A 108 -17.30 -11.86 9.52
C PRO A 108 -17.44 -10.37 9.17
N GLU A 109 -18.68 -9.92 8.93
CA GLU A 109 -18.96 -8.57 8.41
C GLU A 109 -18.61 -7.47 9.42
N GLU A 110 -19.05 -7.60 10.67
CA GLU A 110 -18.76 -6.61 11.72
C GLU A 110 -17.25 -6.50 12.00
N PRO A 111 -16.49 -7.61 12.19
CA PRO A 111 -15.04 -7.55 12.26
C PRO A 111 -14.36 -6.93 11.04
N LEU A 112 -14.81 -7.24 9.82
CA LEU A 112 -14.27 -6.63 8.61
C LEU A 112 -14.47 -5.11 8.61
N LYS A 113 -15.69 -4.66 8.93
CA LYS A 113 -16.05 -3.24 9.00
C LYS A 113 -15.19 -2.49 10.01
N GLU A 114 -15.04 -3.04 11.20
CA GLU A 114 -14.24 -2.43 12.27
C GLU A 114 -12.75 -2.38 11.91
N VAL A 115 -12.18 -3.44 11.32
CA VAL A 115 -10.78 -3.43 10.84
C VAL A 115 -10.60 -2.39 9.73
N VAL A 116 -11.53 -2.30 8.77
CA VAL A 116 -11.50 -1.28 7.72
C VAL A 116 -11.54 0.13 8.30
N LEU A 117 -12.39 0.39 9.31
CA LEU A 117 -12.46 1.69 9.99
C LEU A 117 -11.13 2.09 10.63
N GLN A 118 -10.51 1.20 11.39
CA GLN A 118 -9.23 1.46 12.07
C GLN A 118 -8.10 1.74 11.08
N LEU A 119 -8.05 0.95 10.00
CA LEU A 119 -7.05 1.13 8.94
C LEU A 119 -7.29 2.41 8.14
N ARG A 120 -8.55 2.73 7.83
CA ARG A 120 -8.93 3.99 7.16
C ARG A 120 -8.51 5.19 8.00
N GLU A 121 -8.76 5.18 9.30
CA GLU A 121 -8.34 6.28 10.19
C GLU A 121 -6.82 6.49 10.14
N ALA A 122 -6.04 5.40 10.20
CA ALA A 122 -4.59 5.47 10.08
C ALA A 122 -4.15 6.01 8.71
N LEU A 123 -4.79 5.59 7.62
CA LEU A 123 -4.51 6.08 6.27
C LEU A 123 -4.80 7.57 6.12
N ILE A 124 -5.92 8.07 6.67
CA ILE A 124 -6.27 9.49 6.64
C ILE A 124 -5.23 10.32 7.40
N GLN A 125 -4.73 9.84 8.56
CA GLN A 125 -3.65 10.50 9.29
C GLN A 125 -2.37 10.58 8.46
N MET A 126 -2.03 9.52 7.72
CA MET A 126 -0.87 9.49 6.84
C MET A 126 -1.01 10.43 5.64
N GLU A 127 -2.22 10.54 5.07
CA GLU A 127 -2.50 11.50 3.99
C GLU A 127 -2.36 12.95 4.47
N GLN A 128 -2.87 13.27 5.66
CA GLN A 128 -2.70 14.58 6.29
C GLN A 128 -1.21 14.92 6.54
N ALA A 129 -0.39 13.91 6.81
CA ALA A 129 1.07 14.03 6.92
C ALA A 129 1.81 14.04 5.57
N GLN A 130 1.09 13.98 4.44
CA GLN A 130 1.65 13.90 3.08
C GLN A 130 2.56 12.68 2.84
N GLU A 131 2.29 11.58 3.56
CA GLU A 131 3.05 10.33 3.45
C GLU A 131 2.45 9.36 2.41
N ILE A 132 1.21 9.61 1.98
CA ILE A 132 0.45 8.79 1.03
C ILE A 132 -0.63 9.63 0.35
N LYS A 133 -1.20 9.13 -0.76
CA LYS A 133 -2.41 9.68 -1.39
C LYS A 133 -3.55 8.68 -1.30
N LEU A 134 -4.78 9.13 -1.04
CA LEU A 134 -5.96 8.28 -1.03
C LEU A 134 -6.88 8.63 -2.20
N SER A 135 -7.69 7.66 -2.64
CA SER A 135 -8.79 7.94 -3.55
C SER A 135 -9.96 8.54 -2.78
N GLU A 136 -10.78 9.37 -3.44
CA GLU A 136 -11.92 10.06 -2.80
C GLU A 136 -12.89 9.10 -2.10
N GLN A 137 -13.04 7.90 -2.65
CA GLN A 137 -13.91 6.83 -2.14
C GLN A 137 -13.49 6.33 -0.75
N LEU A 138 -12.24 6.52 -0.33
CA LEU A 138 -11.81 6.19 1.02
C LEU A 138 -12.51 7.07 2.08
N HIS A 139 -13.07 8.21 1.69
CA HIS A 139 -13.80 9.11 2.60
C HIS A 139 -15.31 8.84 2.63
N TRP A 140 -15.80 7.87 1.87
CA TRP A 140 -17.22 7.48 1.87
C TRP A 140 -17.61 6.79 3.18
N GLU A 141 -18.93 6.59 3.35
CA GLU A 141 -19.44 5.73 4.40
C GLU A 141 -18.86 4.32 4.28
N VAL A 142 -18.56 3.69 5.42
CA VAL A 142 -17.74 2.47 5.45
C VAL A 142 -18.37 1.33 4.67
N ASP A 143 -19.69 1.18 4.71
CA ASP A 143 -20.39 0.12 3.97
C ASP A 143 -20.27 0.35 2.46
N GLN A 144 -20.41 1.61 2.01
CA GLN A 144 -20.22 1.96 0.59
C GLN A 144 -18.78 1.77 0.13
N LEU A 145 -17.80 2.11 0.97
CA LEU A 145 -16.38 1.90 0.73
C LEU A 145 -16.06 0.41 0.56
N ILE A 146 -16.62 -0.44 1.43
CA ILE A 146 -16.39 -1.89 1.38
C ILE A 146 -16.96 -2.48 0.10
N GLU A 147 -18.19 -2.13 -0.27
CA GLU A 147 -18.80 -2.56 -1.53
C GLU A 147 -18.02 -2.07 -2.76
N ASP A 148 -17.62 -0.79 -2.76
CA ASP A 148 -16.78 -0.23 -3.83
C ASP A 148 -15.46 -1.01 -3.95
N GLY A 149 -14.80 -1.29 -2.82
CA GLY A 149 -13.57 -2.08 -2.80
C GLY A 149 -13.74 -3.48 -3.35
N MET A 150 -14.79 -4.20 -2.96
CA MET A 150 -15.11 -5.53 -3.48
C MET A 150 -15.43 -5.51 -4.97
N SER A 151 -16.20 -4.53 -5.45
CA SER A 151 -16.53 -4.42 -6.87
C SER A 151 -15.31 -4.14 -7.77
N HIS A 152 -14.26 -3.52 -7.21
CA HIS A 152 -13.03 -3.23 -7.94
C HIS A 152 -11.98 -4.35 -7.87
N LEU A 153 -12.20 -5.32 -6.99
CA LEU A 153 -11.38 -6.51 -6.85
C LEU A 153 -11.71 -7.51 -7.96
N GLY A 154 -10.69 -8.03 -8.65
CA GLY A 154 -10.89 -9.11 -9.62
C GLY A 154 -11.36 -8.69 -11.02
N ASN A 155 -11.45 -7.38 -11.33
CA ASN A 155 -11.86 -6.86 -12.65
C ASN A 155 -11.13 -7.44 -13.89
N TYR A 156 -9.97 -8.09 -13.71
CA TYR A 156 -9.17 -8.68 -14.78
C TYR A 156 -8.98 -10.20 -14.66
N HIS A 157 -9.64 -10.85 -13.70
CA HIS A 157 -9.48 -12.28 -13.41
C HIS A 157 -10.82 -13.01 -13.37
N LEU A 158 -10.82 -14.29 -13.74
CA LEU A 158 -12.00 -15.18 -13.67
C LEU A 158 -12.42 -15.54 -12.22
N THR A 159 -11.65 -15.12 -11.22
CA THR A 159 -11.83 -15.47 -9.80
C THR A 159 -11.90 -14.20 -8.98
N GLU A 160 -12.85 -14.14 -8.05
CA GLU A 160 -13.11 -12.95 -7.24
C GLU A 160 -12.38 -13.08 -5.89
N PRO A 161 -11.42 -12.19 -5.58
CA PRO A 161 -10.64 -12.33 -4.36
C PRO A 161 -11.44 -11.92 -3.11
N LEU A 162 -12.51 -11.14 -3.26
CA LEU A 162 -13.48 -10.87 -2.19
C LEU A 162 -14.82 -10.49 -2.80
N TYR A 163 -15.91 -11.12 -2.39
CA TYR A 163 -17.27 -10.85 -2.89
C TYR A 163 -18.33 -11.29 -1.89
N ARG A 164 -19.60 -10.91 -2.14
CA ARG A 164 -20.75 -11.41 -1.38
C ARG A 164 -21.38 -12.61 -2.06
N ASP A 165 -21.53 -13.70 -1.32
CA ASP A 165 -22.24 -14.88 -1.79
C ASP A 165 -23.77 -14.66 -1.83
N LYS A 166 -24.53 -15.68 -2.26
CA LYS A 166 -26.00 -15.62 -2.33
C LYS A 166 -26.68 -15.47 -0.97
N LYS A 167 -25.97 -15.73 0.13
CA LYS A 167 -26.45 -15.57 1.51
C LYS A 167 -26.05 -14.21 2.09
N GLY A 168 -25.35 -13.37 1.33
CA GLY A 168 -24.85 -12.06 1.75
C GLY A 168 -23.53 -12.12 2.53
N GLN A 169 -22.89 -13.28 2.63
CA GLN A 169 -21.64 -13.47 3.36
C GLN A 169 -20.45 -13.02 2.53
N VAL A 170 -19.47 -12.39 3.17
CA VAL A 170 -18.21 -12.00 2.50
C VAL A 170 -17.31 -13.23 2.40
N VAL A 171 -16.93 -13.61 1.19
CA VAL A 171 -16.15 -14.82 0.87
C VAL A 171 -15.03 -14.50 -0.13
N SER A 172 -14.11 -15.44 -0.34
CA SER A 172 -13.00 -15.31 -1.30
C SER A 172 -12.87 -16.59 -2.12
N ASP A 173 -12.62 -16.48 -3.43
CA ASP A 173 -12.27 -17.66 -4.24
C ASP A 173 -10.77 -17.97 -4.20
N ASN A 174 -9.93 -16.99 -3.82
CA ASN A 174 -8.50 -17.09 -4.02
C ASN A 174 -7.68 -16.17 -3.09
N PHE A 175 -7.16 -16.76 -2.01
CA PHE A 175 -6.29 -16.03 -1.07
C PHE A 175 -4.98 -15.54 -1.67
N LYS A 176 -4.47 -16.13 -2.76
CA LYS A 176 -3.28 -15.60 -3.45
C LYS A 176 -3.59 -14.28 -4.15
N LEU A 177 -4.75 -14.19 -4.77
CA LEU A 177 -5.19 -12.96 -5.41
C LEU A 177 -5.56 -11.91 -4.36
N LEU A 178 -6.20 -12.30 -3.27
CA LEU A 178 -6.43 -11.41 -2.12
C LEU A 178 -5.11 -10.86 -1.57
N TYR A 179 -4.11 -11.72 -1.38
CA TYR A 179 -2.77 -11.31 -0.95
C TYR A 179 -2.07 -10.37 -1.94
N PHE A 180 -2.26 -10.57 -3.24
CA PHE A 180 -1.73 -9.67 -4.26
C PHE A 180 -2.22 -8.23 -4.07
N TYR A 181 -3.52 -8.02 -3.81
CA TYR A 181 -4.06 -6.68 -3.55
C TYR A 181 -3.64 -6.14 -2.17
N HIS A 182 -3.57 -7.01 -1.15
CA HIS A 182 -3.04 -6.67 0.18
C HIS A 182 -1.62 -6.11 0.12
N ASN A 183 -0.74 -6.65 -0.74
CA ASN A 183 0.66 -6.20 -0.85
C ASN A 183 0.82 -4.71 -1.20
N ARG A 184 -0.23 -4.05 -1.72
CA ARG A 184 -0.18 -2.61 -1.98
C ARG A 184 -0.03 -1.78 -0.72
N LEU A 185 -0.42 -2.33 0.44
CA LEU A 185 -0.40 -1.67 1.75
C LEU A 185 0.62 -2.25 2.75
N GLU A 186 1.27 -3.37 2.45
CA GLU A 186 2.20 -4.07 3.37
C GLU A 186 3.34 -3.16 3.88
N ASN A 187 3.84 -2.28 3.01
CA ASN A 187 4.99 -1.44 3.31
C ASN A 187 4.71 -0.26 4.26
N TYR A 188 3.46 -0.04 4.69
CA TYR A 188 3.11 1.08 5.57
C TYR A 188 3.03 0.68 7.05
N GLY A 189 3.14 -0.61 7.38
CA GLY A 189 3.10 -1.06 8.77
C GLY A 189 1.72 -0.91 9.44
N LEU A 190 0.65 -0.87 8.64
CA LEU A 190 -0.74 -0.65 9.08
C LEU A 190 -1.28 -1.79 9.95
N GLN A 191 -0.78 -3.02 9.80
CA GLN A 191 -1.15 -4.17 10.62
C GLN A 191 -0.98 -3.93 12.13
N ARG A 192 -0.05 -3.05 12.52
CA ARG A 192 0.19 -2.67 13.93
C ARG A 192 -0.87 -1.72 14.49
N LYS A 193 -1.72 -1.14 13.64
CA LYS A 193 -2.78 -0.21 14.02
C LYS A 193 -4.08 -0.93 14.39
N ILE A 194 -4.21 -2.21 14.04
CA ILE A 194 -5.40 -3.02 14.30
C ILE A 194 -5.44 -3.44 15.77
N LYS A 195 -6.53 -3.13 16.46
CA LYS A 195 -6.79 -3.41 17.88
C LYS A 195 -7.66 -4.65 18.03
N TRP A 196 -7.05 -5.83 17.88
CA TRP A 196 -7.77 -7.11 17.90
C TRP A 196 -8.58 -7.40 19.17
N LYS A 197 -8.11 -6.96 20.35
CA LYS A 197 -8.82 -7.17 21.61
C LYS A 197 -10.22 -6.54 21.66
N GLN A 198 -10.46 -5.49 20.88
CA GLN A 198 -11.77 -4.84 20.81
C GLN A 198 -12.77 -5.67 19.99
N LEU A 199 -12.26 -6.44 19.02
CA LEU A 199 -13.04 -7.34 18.16
C LEU A 199 -13.44 -8.62 18.90
N GLU A 200 -12.54 -9.20 19.69
CA GLU A 200 -12.84 -10.41 20.48
C GLU A 200 -13.93 -10.19 21.54
N LEU A 201 -14.02 -8.97 22.10
CA LEU A 201 -15.06 -8.61 23.06
C LEU A 201 -16.45 -8.54 22.42
N GLN A 202 -16.55 -8.28 21.12
CA GLN A 202 -17.81 -8.22 20.37
C GLN A 202 -18.28 -9.59 19.89
N GLU A 203 -17.38 -10.57 19.70
CA GLU A 203 -17.76 -11.96 19.39
C GLU A 203 -18.31 -12.72 20.62
N MET A 204 -18.12 -12.17 21.83
CA MET A 204 -18.55 -12.78 23.10
C MET A 204 -19.90 -12.26 23.63
N GLU A 205 -20.49 -11.24 23.00
CA GLU A 205 -21.84 -10.70 23.29
C GLU A 205 -22.87 -11.19 22.26
#